data_AF-A0A4Q9BG22-F1
#
_entry.id   AF-A0A4Q9BG22-F1
#
_cell.length_a   1.000
_cell.length_b   1.000
_cell.length_c   1.000
_cell.angle_alpha   90.00
_cell.angle_beta   90.00
_cell.angle_gamma   90.00
#
_symmetry.space_group_name_H-M   'P 1'
#
loop_
_entity.id
_entity.type
_entity.pdbx_description
1 polymer ?
#
loop_
_entity_poly.entity_id
_entity_poly.type
_entity_poly.pdbx_seq_one_letter_code
_entity_poly.pdbx_strand_id
1 'polypeptide(L)'
;MIKSIFSILITGIFLSACNMLHSTTTIQANDAFILGNNKHGRFSASVTNVSTSPLTVWQYPIDGGRHSPLTLQPAANVKLKVGKNTALRIENSSDKSVDAKLDVKGDVGLSMGYKN
;
A
#
# COMPACT_ATOMS: atom_id res chain seq x y z
N MET A 1 55.61 25.79 5.70
CA MET A 1 54.28 26.33 5.32
C MET A 1 53.51 25.24 4.61
N ILE A 2 52.43 24.77 5.25
CA ILE A 2 51.49 23.78 4.71
C ILE A 2 50.47 24.52 3.85
N LYS A 3 50.14 23.98 2.67
CA LYS A 3 48.78 24.00 2.10
C LYS A 3 48.76 23.12 0.84
N SER A 4 48.49 21.83 1.05
CA SER A 4 48.05 20.94 -0.01
C SER A 4 46.53 21.10 -0.13
N ILE A 5 46.04 21.47 -1.31
CA ILE A 5 44.62 21.62 -1.61
C ILE A 5 44.20 20.37 -2.39
N PHE A 6 43.44 19.49 -1.75
CA PHE A 6 42.71 18.43 -2.42
C PHE A 6 41.21 18.66 -2.18
N SER A 7 40.55 19.27 -3.17
CA SER A 7 39.09 19.32 -3.23
C SER A 7 38.58 17.99 -3.77
N ILE A 8 37.98 17.17 -2.90
CA ILE A 8 37.27 15.95 -3.29
C ILE A 8 35.79 16.32 -3.44
N LEU A 9 35.34 16.46 -4.70
CA LEU A 9 33.93 16.61 -5.05
C LEU A 9 33.28 15.22 -5.04
N ILE A 10 32.55 14.89 -3.96
CA ILE A 10 31.74 13.67 -3.89
C ILE A 10 30.37 13.98 -4.49
N THR A 11 30.20 13.67 -5.77
CA THR A 11 28.88 13.67 -6.42
C THR A 11 28.15 12.38 -6.05
N GLY A 12 27.19 12.48 -5.13
CA GLY A 12 26.37 11.35 -4.69
C GLY A 12 25.40 10.88 -5.78
N ILE A 13 25.53 9.62 -6.19
CA ILE A 13 24.64 8.95 -7.12
C ILE A 13 23.39 8.52 -6.34
N PHE A 14 22.31 9.31 -6.39
CA PHE A 14 21.00 8.86 -5.90
C PHE A 14 20.41 7.87 -6.90
N LEU A 15 20.73 6.59 -6.73
CA LEU A 15 20.01 5.50 -7.38
C LEU A 15 18.57 5.51 -6.85
N SER A 16 17.68 6.17 -7.59
CA SER A 16 16.24 6.11 -7.33
C SER A 16 15.77 4.70 -7.67
N ALA A 17 15.76 3.81 -6.67
CA ALA A 17 15.15 2.49 -6.81
C ALA A 17 13.68 2.68 -7.21
N CYS A 18 13.32 2.13 -8.36
CA CYS A 18 11.95 2.14 -8.86
C CYS A 18 11.12 1.19 -7.98
N ASN A 19 10.61 1.71 -6.87
CA ASN A 19 9.98 0.90 -5.84
C ASN A 19 8.54 0.55 -6.22
N MET A 20 8.39 -0.65 -6.80
CA MET A 20 7.10 -1.29 -7.03
C MET A 20 7.01 -2.55 -6.19
N LEU A 21 5.97 -2.65 -5.36
CA LEU A 21 5.70 -3.84 -4.56
C LEU A 21 4.60 -4.66 -5.22
N HIS A 22 4.87 -5.94 -5.43
CA HIS A 22 3.92 -6.93 -5.92
C HIS A 22 3.69 -7.96 -4.82
N SER A 23 2.44 -8.16 -4.42
CA SER A 23 2.10 -9.16 -3.40
C SER A 23 0.73 -9.79 -3.66
N THR A 24 0.55 -11.01 -3.15
CA THR A 24 -0.77 -11.61 -2.96
C THR A 24 -0.94 -11.79 -1.47
N THR A 25 -2.05 -11.30 -0.94
CA THR A 25 -2.31 -11.27 0.50
C THR A 25 -3.58 -12.04 0.80
N THR A 26 -3.47 -13.04 1.68
CA THR A 26 -4.61 -13.80 2.19
C THR A 26 -5.22 -13.09 3.39
N ILE A 27 -6.52 -12.82 3.33
CA ILE A 27 -7.32 -12.16 4.36
C ILE A 27 -8.27 -13.21 4.93
N GLN A 28 -8.19 -13.44 6.24
CA GLN A 28 -9.03 -14.44 6.90
C GLN A 28 -10.51 -14.05 6.85
N ALA A 29 -11.39 -15.01 7.12
CA ALA A 29 -12.83 -14.77 7.22
C ALA A 29 -13.11 -13.67 8.26
N ASN A 30 -13.96 -12.71 7.91
CA ASN A 30 -14.32 -11.56 8.76
C ASN A 30 -13.13 -10.71 9.24
N ASP A 31 -12.03 -10.66 8.48
CA ASP A 31 -10.84 -9.87 8.79
C ASP A 31 -10.59 -8.80 7.72
N ALA A 32 -9.62 -7.93 7.96
CA ALA A 32 -9.18 -6.93 7.01
C ALA A 32 -7.68 -6.80 6.96
N PHE A 33 -7.14 -6.66 5.75
CA PHE A 33 -5.77 -6.24 5.53
C PHE A 33 -5.68 -4.72 5.47
N ILE A 34 -4.67 -4.16 6.14
CA ILE A 34 -4.39 -2.74 6.18
C ILE A 34 -2.99 -2.49 5.66
N LEU A 35 -2.90 -1.60 4.67
CA LEU A 35 -1.64 -1.13 4.09
C LEU A 35 -1.47 0.37 4.36
N GLY A 36 -0.32 0.75 4.92
CA GLY A 36 0.03 2.16 5.14
C GLY A 36 -0.55 2.75 6.43
N ASN A 37 -0.73 1.97 7.50
CA ASN A 37 -1.15 2.51 8.80
C ASN A 37 0.03 3.11 9.60
N ASN A 38 0.84 3.95 8.95
CA ASN A 38 1.99 4.65 9.51
C ASN A 38 2.15 6.00 8.81
N LYS A 39 3.12 6.82 9.24
CA LYS A 39 3.48 8.03 8.48
C LYS A 39 4.17 7.65 7.18
N HIS A 40 3.66 8.11 6.05
CA HIS A 40 4.19 7.85 4.72
C HIS A 40 3.74 8.92 3.70
N GLY A 41 4.43 8.99 2.57
CA GLY A 41 4.09 9.80 1.39
C GLY A 41 2.88 9.27 0.60
N ARG A 42 2.62 9.81 -0.58
CA ARG A 42 1.54 9.29 -1.44
C ARG A 42 1.95 7.98 -2.10
N PHE A 43 1.00 7.08 -2.29
CA PHE A 43 1.20 5.85 -3.07
C PHE A 43 -0.01 5.57 -3.96
N SER A 44 0.16 4.68 -4.93
CA SER A 44 -0.92 4.14 -5.74
C SER A 44 -0.97 2.64 -5.58
N ALA A 45 -2.16 2.07 -5.43
CA ALA A 45 -2.36 0.64 -5.30
C ALA A 45 -3.35 0.14 -6.35
N SER A 46 -2.97 -0.91 -7.06
CA SER A 46 -3.86 -1.75 -7.85
C SER A 46 -4.29 -2.92 -6.97
N VAL A 47 -5.58 -3.08 -6.73
CA VAL A 47 -6.15 -4.19 -5.96
C VAL A 47 -6.95 -5.05 -6.91
N THR A 48 -6.59 -6.32 -7.06
CA THR A 48 -7.36 -7.31 -7.80
C THR A 48 -7.92 -8.34 -6.84
N ASN A 49 -9.24 -8.55 -6.90
CA ASN A 49 -9.88 -9.65 -6.20
C ASN A 49 -9.63 -10.94 -7.01
N VAL A 50 -8.79 -11.83 -6.50
CA VAL A 50 -8.48 -13.12 -7.13
C VAL A 50 -9.28 -14.27 -6.52
N SER A 51 -10.26 -13.94 -5.66
CA SER A 51 -11.13 -14.87 -4.96
C SER A 51 -12.51 -14.95 -5.59
N THR A 52 -13.32 -15.89 -5.10
CA THR A 52 -14.73 -16.06 -5.49
C THR A 52 -15.71 -15.26 -4.63
N SER A 53 -15.27 -14.66 -3.52
CA SER A 53 -16.08 -13.77 -2.67
C SER A 53 -15.76 -12.30 -2.93
N PRO A 54 -16.74 -11.37 -2.82
CA PRO A 54 -16.47 -9.94 -2.92
C PRO A 54 -15.55 -9.42 -1.80
N LEU A 55 -14.78 -8.37 -2.10
CA LEU A 55 -13.99 -7.61 -1.14
C LEU A 55 -14.57 -6.21 -0.97
N THR A 56 -14.39 -5.60 0.20
CA THR A 56 -14.68 -4.17 0.38
C THR A 56 -13.38 -3.39 0.52
N VAL A 57 -13.18 -2.37 -0.29
CA VAL A 57 -11.96 -1.57 -0.32
C VAL A 57 -12.28 -0.13 0.04
N TRP A 58 -11.53 0.44 0.98
CA TRP A 58 -11.69 1.84 1.37
C TRP A 58 -10.41 2.46 1.88
N GLN A 59 -10.36 3.79 1.83
CA GLN A 59 -9.26 4.58 2.33
C GLN A 59 -9.68 5.25 3.64
N TYR A 60 -8.77 5.33 4.61
CA TYR A 60 -9.00 6.12 5.81
C TYR A 60 -7.73 6.82 6.27
N PRO A 61 -7.77 8.15 6.47
CA PRO A 61 -6.64 8.90 7.00
C PRO A 61 -6.25 8.42 8.41
N ILE A 62 -4.96 8.36 8.71
CA ILE A 62 -4.47 7.91 10.02
C ILE A 62 -4.82 8.90 11.15
N ASP A 63 -5.14 10.15 10.80
CA ASP A 63 -5.61 11.22 11.69
C ASP A 63 -7.14 11.26 11.85
N GLY A 64 -7.87 10.37 11.16
CA GLY A 64 -9.31 10.19 11.31
C GLY A 64 -10.10 10.47 10.03
N GLY A 65 -11.35 9.98 10.03
CA GLY A 65 -12.23 10.04 8.85
C GLY A 65 -12.17 8.77 7.99
N ARG A 66 -13.02 8.71 6.98
CA ARG A 66 -13.21 7.56 6.11
C ARG A 66 -13.68 8.02 4.74
N HIS A 67 -13.11 7.45 3.68
CA HIS A 67 -13.64 7.61 2.33
C HIS A 67 -14.75 6.57 2.08
N SER A 68 -15.60 6.84 1.09
CA SER A 68 -16.66 5.89 0.71
C SER A 68 -16.08 4.54 0.30
N PRO A 69 -16.64 3.42 0.81
CA PRO A 69 -16.20 2.09 0.43
C PRO A 69 -16.61 1.74 -1.00
N LEU A 70 -15.80 0.87 -1.61
CA LEU A 70 -16.05 0.27 -2.90
C LEU A 70 -16.09 -1.25 -2.75
N THR A 71 -17.16 -1.88 -3.22
CA THR A 71 -17.23 -3.34 -3.35
C THR A 71 -16.50 -3.78 -4.62
N LEU A 72 -15.50 -4.65 -4.46
CA LEU A 72 -14.73 -5.25 -5.54
C LEU A 72 -15.18 -6.69 -5.77
N GLN A 73 -15.91 -6.90 -6.86
CA GLN A 73 -16.42 -8.23 -7.26
C GLN A 73 -15.28 -9.19 -7.62
N PRO A 74 -15.53 -10.52 -7.62
CA PRO A 74 -14.58 -11.52 -8.10
C PRO A 74 -13.97 -11.16 -9.46
N ALA A 75 -12.66 -11.40 -9.63
CA ALA A 75 -11.86 -11.05 -10.81
C ALA A 75 -11.79 -9.56 -11.17
N ALA A 76 -12.48 -8.67 -10.43
CA ALA A 76 -12.42 -7.24 -10.68
C ALA A 76 -11.12 -6.63 -10.14
N ASN A 77 -10.71 -5.53 -10.77
CA ASN A 77 -9.55 -4.73 -10.38
C ASN A 77 -9.96 -3.28 -10.16
N VAL A 78 -9.34 -2.63 -9.16
CA VAL A 78 -9.43 -1.19 -8.95
C VAL A 78 -8.05 -0.59 -8.76
N LYS A 79 -7.83 0.59 -9.34
CA LYS A 79 -6.64 1.41 -9.11
C LYS A 79 -7.01 2.61 -8.24
N LEU A 80 -6.32 2.74 -7.12
CA LEU A 80 -6.55 3.77 -6.12
C LEU A 80 -5.31 4.64 -5.99
N LYS A 81 -5.50 5.97 -6.04
CA LYS A 81 -4.50 6.92 -5.57
C LYS A 81 -4.76 7.12 -4.08
N VAL A 82 -3.77 6.78 -3.26
CA VAL A 82 -3.86 6.88 -1.81
C VAL A 82 -3.12 8.13 -1.33
N GLY A 83 -3.82 8.90 -0.51
CA GLY A 83 -3.32 10.14 0.07
C GLY A 83 -2.08 9.93 0.94
N LYS A 84 -1.40 11.04 1.24
CA LYS A 84 -0.35 11.03 2.28
C LYS A 84 -1.00 10.61 3.59
N ASN A 85 -0.31 9.80 4.40
CA ASN A 85 -0.80 9.39 5.73
C ASN A 85 -2.24 8.83 5.70
N THR A 86 -2.56 8.06 4.65
CA THR A 86 -3.88 7.46 4.45
C THR A 86 -3.68 5.97 4.25
N ALA A 87 -4.34 5.18 5.08
CA ALA A 87 -4.29 3.74 4.98
C ALA A 87 -5.28 3.24 3.91
N LEU A 88 -4.92 2.15 3.24
CA LEU A 88 -5.81 1.36 2.41
C LEU A 88 -6.27 0.14 3.21
N ARG A 89 -7.58 -0.01 3.35
CA ARG A 89 -8.22 -1.17 3.98
C ARG A 89 -8.88 -2.04 2.94
N ILE A 90 -8.65 -3.34 3.03
CA ILE A 90 -9.26 -4.37 2.21
C ILE A 90 -9.92 -5.36 3.16
N GLU A 91 -11.25 -5.39 3.16
CA GLU A 91 -12.05 -6.17 4.10
C GLU A 91 -12.63 -7.39 3.42
N ASN A 92 -12.59 -8.50 4.14
CA ASN A 92 -13.26 -9.73 3.82
C ASN A 92 -14.43 -9.96 4.78
N SER A 93 -15.65 -9.68 4.34
CA SER A 93 -16.86 -9.94 5.13
C SER A 93 -17.44 -11.34 4.92
N SER A 94 -16.73 -12.22 4.20
CA SER A 94 -17.18 -13.59 3.96
C SER A 94 -16.75 -14.56 5.06
N ASP A 95 -17.35 -15.74 5.06
CA ASP A 95 -17.10 -16.84 6.00
C ASP A 95 -15.85 -17.67 5.65
N LYS A 96 -15.14 -17.31 4.58
CA LYS A 96 -13.95 -18.01 4.07
C LYS A 96 -12.80 -17.04 3.89
N SER A 97 -11.57 -17.54 3.90
CA SER A 97 -10.41 -16.74 3.52
C SER A 97 -10.48 -16.32 2.05
N VAL A 98 -9.97 -15.12 1.76
CA VAL A 98 -9.89 -14.56 0.41
C VAL A 98 -8.50 -14.04 0.15
N ASP A 99 -8.07 -14.12 -1.10
CA ASP A 99 -6.83 -13.55 -1.60
C ASP A 99 -7.09 -12.26 -2.40
N ALA A 100 -6.26 -11.25 -2.14
CA ALA A 100 -6.18 -10.02 -2.90
C ALA A 100 -4.77 -9.85 -3.47
N LYS A 101 -4.67 -9.62 -4.78
CA LYS A 101 -3.40 -9.24 -5.42
C LYS A 101 -3.23 -7.72 -5.35
N LEU A 102 -2.05 -7.28 -4.94
CA LEU A 102 -1.67 -5.88 -4.78
C LEU A 102 -0.46 -5.55 -5.64
N ASP A 103 -0.60 -4.52 -6.47
CA ASP A 103 0.52 -3.85 -7.14
C ASP A 103 0.61 -2.41 -6.65
N VAL A 104 1.67 -2.08 -5.90
CA VAL A 104 1.83 -0.81 -5.20
C VAL A 104 3.01 -0.03 -5.77
N LYS A 105 2.82 1.27 -6.00
CA LYS A 105 3.84 2.20 -6.54
C LYS A 105 3.89 3.49 -5.73
N GLY A 106 5.04 4.14 -5.71
CA GLY A 106 5.25 5.42 -5.02
C GLY A 106 6.02 5.19 -3.73
N ASP A 107 5.55 5.76 -2.61
CA ASP A 107 6.13 5.43 -1.32
C ASP A 107 5.81 3.98 -0.95
N VAL A 108 6.85 3.19 -0.67
CA VAL A 108 6.76 1.78 -0.26
C VAL A 108 7.19 1.58 1.20
N GLY A 109 7.50 2.63 1.95
CA GLY A 109 7.71 2.61 3.40
C GLY A 109 6.41 2.39 4.18
N LEU A 110 5.58 1.46 3.71
CA LEU A 110 4.23 1.19 4.17
C LEU A 110 4.24 0.03 5.16
N SER A 111 3.62 0.23 6.31
CA SER A 111 3.29 -0.84 7.25
C SER A 111 2.21 -1.75 6.65
N MET A 112 2.26 -3.02 7.04
CA MET A 112 1.28 -4.03 6.68
C MET A 112 0.77 -4.69 7.94
N GLY A 113 -0.54 -4.91 8.05
CA GLY A 113 -1.14 -5.55 9.21
C GLY A 113 -2.55 -6.03 8.94
N TYR A 114 -3.07 -6.82 9.89
CA TYR A 114 -4.42 -7.33 9.88
C TYR A 114 -5.24 -6.71 11.02
N LYS A 115 -6.55 -6.60 10.84
CA LYS A 115 -7.47 -6.07 11.85
C LYS A 115 -8.89 -6.60 11.64
N ASN A 116 -9.28 -7.46 12.58
CA ASN A 116 -10.65 -7.89 12.85
C ASN A 116 -11.49 -6.68 13.29
#